data_AF-A0A915M552-F1
#
_entry.id   AF-A0A915M552-F1
#
_cell.length_a   1.000
_cell.length_b   1.000
_cell.length_c   1.000
_cell.angle_alpha   90.00
_cell.angle_beta   90.00
_cell.angle_gamma   90.00
#
_symmetry.space_group_name_H-M   'P 1'
#
loop_
_entity.id
_entity.type
_entity.pdbx_description
1 polymer ?
#
loop_
_entity_poly.entity_id
_entity_poly.type
_entity_poly.pdbx_seq_one_letter_code
_entity_poly.pdbx_strand_id
1 'polypeptide(L)'
;GRANYDSLLTLTNLASISDSVRKRILHERALPKIEEYWFDPTHEELRAAAAELLLNLLFCEDYYKEVIKPGTDRAKVWALYCDEGDTETDRLRLASTAGFAILTEDKQYCSRIIKEISSKSWIVLFKEMAMAERPELQRRSLIGIANMVEYGGEMVASEIMASEIFRVLVAITKLEGDAAAGREEALLASVLEEEKVEEAGNKGDEGNENGK
;
A
#
# COMPACT_ATOMS: atom_id res chain seq x y z
N GLY A 1 0.22 13.77 -24.82
CA GLY A 1 1.08 13.93 -23.63
C GLY A 1 0.87 15.27 -22.96
N ARG A 2 1.56 16.33 -23.42
CA ARG A 2 1.72 17.59 -22.68
C ARG A 2 0.42 18.29 -22.22
N ALA A 3 -0.53 18.53 -23.12
CA ALA A 3 -1.78 19.22 -22.74
C ALA A 3 -2.62 18.44 -21.70
N ASN A 4 -2.59 17.10 -21.77
CA ASN A 4 -3.30 16.25 -20.80
C ASN A 4 -2.60 16.31 -19.44
N TYR A 5 -1.27 16.30 -19.43
CA TYR A 5 -0.47 16.45 -18.21
C TYR A 5 -0.73 17.81 -17.54
N ASP A 6 -0.67 18.90 -18.30
CA ASP A 6 -0.94 20.25 -17.79
C ASP A 6 -2.39 20.37 -17.25
N SER A 7 -3.33 19.68 -17.89
CA SER A 7 -4.72 19.62 -17.44
C SER A 7 -4.85 18.86 -16.11
N LEU A 8 -4.21 17.70 -15.95
CA LEU A 8 -4.20 16.93 -14.72
C LEU A 8 -3.58 17.73 -13.56
N LEU A 9 -2.46 18.40 -13.81
CA LEU A 9 -1.81 19.25 -12.80
C LEU A 9 -2.71 20.43 -12.39
N THR A 10 -3.37 21.07 -13.36
CA THR A 10 -4.33 22.14 -13.09
C THR A 10 -5.49 21.64 -12.25
N LEU A 11 -6.08 20.49 -12.62
CA LEU A 11 -7.17 19.88 -11.86
C LEU A 11 -6.73 19.47 -10.45
N THR A 12 -5.49 18.99 -10.29
CA THR A 12 -4.92 18.61 -8.99
C THR A 12 -4.91 19.83 -8.05
N ASN A 13 -4.39 20.96 -8.53
CA ASN A 13 -4.37 22.21 -7.79
C ASN A 13 -5.77 22.76 -7.51
N LEU A 14 -6.74 22.55 -8.40
CA LEU A 14 -8.14 22.95 -8.17
C LEU A 14 -8.81 22.06 -7.11
N ALA A 15 -8.61 20.74 -7.18
CA ALA A 15 -9.19 19.77 -6.26
C ALA A 15 -8.73 19.96 -4.81
N SER A 16 -7.54 20.54 -4.59
CA SER A 16 -7.03 20.84 -3.24
C SER A 16 -7.71 22.04 -2.58
N ILE A 17 -8.45 22.87 -3.33
CA ILE A 17 -9.02 24.13 -2.81
C ILE A 17 -10.25 23.89 -1.93
N SER A 18 -11.22 23.11 -2.42
CA SER A 18 -12.48 22.90 -1.69
C SER A 18 -13.26 21.68 -2.16
N ASP A 19 -14.15 21.20 -1.29
CA ASP A 19 -15.05 20.10 -1.60
C ASP A 19 -16.00 20.41 -2.77
N SER A 20 -16.45 21.66 -2.89
CA SER A 20 -17.29 22.11 -4.01
C SER A 20 -16.59 21.93 -5.36
N VAL A 21 -15.27 22.14 -5.43
CA VAL A 21 -14.49 21.96 -6.66
C VAL A 21 -14.35 20.47 -6.97
N ARG A 22 -14.07 19.63 -5.97
CA ARG A 22 -14.00 18.17 -6.15
C ARG A 22 -15.32 17.59 -6.67
N LYS A 23 -16.44 17.98 -6.06
CA LYS A 23 -17.78 17.59 -6.53
C LYS A 23 -18.04 18.03 -7.97
N ARG A 24 -17.59 19.23 -8.36
CA ARG A 24 -17.73 19.68 -9.75
C ARG A 24 -16.92 18.82 -10.72
N ILE A 25 -15.67 18.48 -10.38
CA ILE A 25 -14.82 17.59 -11.19
C ILE A 25 -15.51 16.24 -11.41
N LEU A 26 -16.10 15.66 -10.36
CA LEU A 26 -16.82 14.39 -10.45
C LEU A 26 -18.12 14.51 -11.27
N HIS A 27 -18.88 15.60 -11.12
CA HIS A 27 -20.12 15.85 -11.85
C HIS A 27 -19.91 15.98 -13.36
N GLU A 28 -18.78 16.55 -13.81
CA GLU A 28 -18.43 16.66 -15.23
C GLU A 28 -18.03 15.32 -15.87
N ARG A 29 -18.19 14.19 -15.17
CA ARG A 29 -17.83 12.84 -15.63
C ARG A 29 -16.37 12.73 -16.07
N ALA A 30 -15.48 13.51 -15.44
CA ALA A 30 -14.05 13.48 -15.73
C ALA A 30 -13.38 12.19 -15.20
N LEU A 31 -13.98 11.53 -14.19
CA LEU A 31 -13.36 10.41 -13.48
C LEU A 31 -12.91 9.25 -14.39
N PRO A 32 -13.73 8.71 -15.32
CA PRO A 32 -13.27 7.62 -16.19
C PRO A 32 -12.04 7.99 -17.03
N LYS A 33 -11.92 9.25 -17.45
CA LYS A 33 -10.77 9.72 -18.21
C LYS A 33 -9.52 9.88 -17.35
N ILE A 34 -9.69 10.35 -16.10
CA ILE A 34 -8.59 10.41 -15.13
C ILE A 34 -8.08 9.00 -14.81
N GLU A 35 -9.00 8.04 -14.63
CA GLU A 35 -8.68 6.63 -14.37
C GLU A 35 -7.97 5.97 -15.55
N GLU A 36 -8.32 6.32 -16.79
CA GLU A 36 -7.59 5.84 -17.97
C GLU A 36 -6.10 6.21 -17.91
N TYR A 37 -5.76 7.44 -17.49
CA TYR A 37 -4.37 7.84 -17.29
C TYR A 37 -3.73 7.14 -16.09
N TRP A 38 -4.50 6.90 -15.04
CA TRP A 38 -4.01 6.22 -13.84
C TRP A 38 -3.71 4.74 -14.09
N PHE A 39 -4.44 4.07 -14.99
CA PHE A 39 -4.23 2.67 -15.33
C PHE A 39 -3.28 2.45 -16.52
N ASP A 40 -2.90 3.50 -17.25
CA ASP A 40 -2.01 3.40 -18.41
C ASP A 40 -0.55 3.20 -17.97
N PRO A 41 0.05 2.01 -18.20
CA PRO A 41 1.43 1.76 -17.81
C PRO A 41 2.43 2.47 -18.73
N THR A 42 2.00 3.01 -19.88
CA THR A 42 2.91 3.54 -20.91
C THR A 42 3.36 4.98 -20.66
N HIS A 43 2.71 5.70 -19.75
CA HIS A 43 3.00 7.11 -19.48
C HIS A 43 3.10 7.41 -17.98
N GLU A 44 4.27 7.17 -17.40
CA GLU A 44 4.55 7.35 -15.96
C GLU A 44 4.15 8.73 -15.42
N GLU A 45 4.51 9.81 -16.12
CA GLU A 45 4.18 11.18 -15.69
C GLU A 45 2.67 11.46 -15.67
N LEU A 46 1.92 10.91 -16.64
CA LEU A 46 0.46 11.02 -16.64
C LEU A 46 -0.15 10.18 -15.52
N ARG A 47 0.42 9.00 -15.28
CA ARG A 47 -0.01 8.10 -14.21
C ARG A 47 0.17 8.73 -12.83
N ALA A 48 1.33 9.33 -12.60
CA ALA A 48 1.64 10.08 -11.38
C ALA A 48 0.71 11.29 -11.20
N ALA A 49 0.54 12.12 -12.23
CA ALA A 49 -0.36 13.28 -12.16
C ALA A 49 -1.83 12.88 -11.92
N ALA A 50 -2.28 11.76 -12.51
CA ALA A 50 -3.59 11.21 -12.23
C ALA A 50 -3.72 10.74 -10.78
N ALA A 51 -2.73 10.02 -10.24
CA ALA A 51 -2.74 9.59 -8.83
C ALA A 51 -2.80 10.77 -7.84
N GLU A 52 -2.06 11.84 -8.11
CA GLU A 52 -2.08 13.06 -7.28
C GLU A 52 -3.45 13.76 -7.30
N LEU A 53 -4.09 13.83 -8.48
CA LEU A 53 -5.45 14.34 -8.59
C LEU A 53 -6.43 13.44 -7.81
N LEU A 54 -6.38 12.14 -8.02
CA LEU A 54 -7.26 11.18 -7.35
C LEU A 54 -7.06 11.20 -5.83
N LEU A 55 -5.83 11.41 -5.34
CA LEU A 55 -5.55 11.61 -3.92
C LEU A 55 -6.32 12.80 -3.35
N ASN A 56 -6.31 13.94 -4.05
CA ASN A 56 -7.11 15.08 -3.63
C ASN A 56 -8.61 14.79 -3.70
N LEU A 57 -9.05 14.00 -4.68
CA LEU A 57 -10.46 13.59 -4.79
C LEU A 57 -10.89 12.63 -3.66
N LEU A 58 -9.99 11.91 -2.98
CA LEU A 58 -10.35 11.07 -1.83
C LEU A 58 -10.98 11.87 -0.68
N PHE A 59 -10.68 13.18 -0.58
CA PHE A 59 -11.34 14.08 0.37
C PHE A 59 -12.76 14.50 -0.05
N CYS A 60 -13.31 13.91 -1.11
CA CYS A 60 -14.70 14.01 -1.51
C CYS A 60 -15.39 12.67 -1.26
N GLU A 61 -16.45 12.69 -0.44
CA GLU A 61 -17.18 11.49 -0.02
C GLU A 61 -17.69 10.65 -1.21
N ASP A 62 -18.12 11.32 -2.29
CA ASP A 62 -18.62 10.65 -3.50
C ASP A 62 -17.56 9.77 -4.17
N TYR A 63 -16.32 10.26 -4.28
CA TYR A 63 -15.22 9.46 -4.84
C TYR A 63 -14.71 8.43 -3.84
N TYR A 64 -14.61 8.79 -2.56
CA TYR A 64 -14.20 7.86 -1.50
C TYR A 64 -15.08 6.60 -1.52
N LYS A 65 -16.41 6.77 -1.57
CA LYS A 65 -17.36 5.65 -1.67
C LYS A 65 -17.14 4.79 -2.91
N GLU A 66 -16.84 5.40 -4.05
CA GLU A 66 -16.56 4.68 -5.30
C GLU A 66 -15.27 3.86 -5.25
N VAL A 67 -14.28 4.25 -4.42
CA VAL A 67 -13.07 3.47 -4.17
C VAL A 67 -13.35 2.29 -3.24
N ILE A 68 -14.08 2.50 -2.15
CA ILE A 68 -14.41 1.47 -1.15
C ILE A 68 -15.39 0.42 -1.70
N LYS A 69 -16.23 0.80 -2.65
CA LYS A 69 -17.24 -0.05 -3.29
C LYS A 69 -16.65 -1.34 -3.87
N PRO A 70 -17.17 -2.53 -3.48
CA PRO A 70 -16.72 -3.81 -4.00
C PRO A 70 -16.98 -3.95 -5.50
N GLY A 71 -16.20 -4.80 -6.17
CA GLY A 71 -16.35 -5.08 -7.60
C GLY A 71 -15.63 -4.07 -8.51
N THR A 72 -14.83 -3.17 -7.96
CA THR A 72 -13.94 -2.28 -8.71
C THR A 72 -12.48 -2.54 -8.32
N ASP A 73 -11.53 -2.34 -9.25
CA ASP A 73 -10.11 -2.53 -8.96
C ASP A 73 -9.46 -1.34 -8.25
N ARG A 74 -10.19 -0.23 -8.06
CA ARG A 74 -9.67 1.02 -7.47
C ARG A 74 -8.94 0.81 -6.15
N ALA A 75 -9.55 0.04 -5.24
CA ALA A 75 -8.95 -0.21 -3.94
C ALA A 75 -7.62 -0.98 -4.05
N LYS A 76 -7.57 -1.97 -4.94
CA LYS A 76 -6.36 -2.77 -5.22
C LYS A 76 -5.27 -1.89 -5.83
N VAL A 77 -5.62 -1.05 -6.80
CA VAL A 77 -4.64 -0.17 -7.48
C VAL A 77 -3.98 0.79 -6.49
N TRP A 78 -4.74 1.41 -5.57
CA TRP A 78 -4.17 2.24 -4.50
C TRP A 78 -3.12 1.50 -3.65
N ALA A 79 -3.37 0.23 -3.32
CA ALA A 79 -2.42 -0.58 -2.56
C ALA A 79 -1.21 -0.99 -3.42
N LEU A 80 -1.44 -1.54 -4.63
CA LEU A 80 -0.38 -2.05 -5.51
C LEU A 80 0.60 -0.94 -5.92
N TYR A 81 0.11 0.28 -6.14
CA TYR A 81 0.95 1.41 -6.55
C TYR A 81 1.80 1.98 -5.42
N CYS A 82 1.67 1.50 -4.18
CA CYS A 82 2.56 1.86 -3.09
C CYS A 82 4.00 1.37 -3.31
N ASP A 83 4.16 0.27 -4.06
CA ASP A 83 5.45 -0.35 -4.35
C ASP A 83 5.74 -0.49 -5.86
N GLU A 84 4.97 0.19 -6.71
CA GLU A 84 5.23 0.17 -8.14
C GLU A 84 6.47 1.05 -8.44
N GLY A 85 7.59 0.38 -8.71
CA GLY A 85 8.94 0.95 -8.77
C GLY A 85 9.41 1.44 -10.15
N ASP A 86 10.50 2.22 -10.09
CA ASP A 86 11.36 2.80 -11.15
C ASP A 86 10.96 4.15 -11.78
N THR A 87 10.66 5.16 -10.95
CA THR A 87 10.74 6.57 -11.41
C THR A 87 11.66 7.37 -10.51
N GLU A 88 12.47 8.27 -11.09
CA GLU A 88 13.40 9.16 -10.37
C GLU A 88 12.68 10.03 -9.30
N THR A 89 11.36 10.21 -9.43
CA THR A 89 10.60 11.17 -8.63
C THR A 89 9.74 10.55 -7.52
N ASP A 90 9.53 9.23 -7.51
CA ASP A 90 8.63 8.50 -6.59
C ASP A 90 7.17 9.03 -6.52
N ARG A 91 6.75 9.92 -7.43
CA ARG A 91 5.47 10.66 -7.33
C ARG A 91 4.27 9.73 -7.19
N LEU A 92 4.23 8.67 -8.00
CA LEU A 92 3.16 7.68 -7.96
C LEU A 92 3.10 6.98 -6.60
N ARG A 93 4.24 6.52 -6.09
CA ARG A 93 4.33 5.83 -4.79
C ARG A 93 3.97 6.76 -3.65
N LEU A 94 4.38 8.02 -3.69
CA LEU A 94 4.04 9.02 -2.68
C LEU A 94 2.55 9.30 -2.63
N ALA A 95 1.92 9.49 -3.80
CA ALA A 95 0.48 9.68 -3.88
C ALA A 95 -0.24 8.42 -3.38
N SER A 96 0.19 7.25 -3.84
CA SER A 96 -0.44 5.96 -3.52
C SER A 96 -0.34 5.59 -2.05
N THR A 97 0.84 5.73 -1.43
CA THR A 97 1.04 5.48 0.01
C THR A 97 0.25 6.47 0.88
N ALA A 98 0.08 7.72 0.44
CA ALA A 98 -0.79 8.66 1.14
C ALA A 98 -2.27 8.25 1.02
N GLY A 99 -2.72 7.88 -0.18
CA GLY A 99 -4.08 7.39 -0.40
C GLY A 99 -4.36 6.12 0.39
N PHE A 100 -3.43 5.17 0.41
CA PHE A 100 -3.50 3.96 1.21
C PHE A 100 -3.64 4.25 2.71
N ALA A 101 -2.84 5.18 3.26
CA ALA A 101 -2.96 5.57 4.66
C ALA A 101 -4.33 6.18 5.00
N ILE A 102 -4.90 6.99 4.10
CA ILE A 102 -6.25 7.57 4.26
C ILE A 102 -7.35 6.50 4.15
N LEU A 103 -7.23 5.59 3.19
CA LEU A 103 -8.25 4.57 2.90
C LEU A 103 -8.29 3.47 3.97
N THR A 104 -7.15 3.17 4.60
CA THR A 104 -7.05 2.14 5.67
C THR A 104 -7.73 2.54 6.99
N GLU A 105 -8.21 3.78 7.12
CA GLU A 105 -9.11 4.16 8.22
C GLU A 105 -10.51 3.52 8.06
N ASP A 106 -10.85 3.01 6.87
CA ASP A 106 -12.10 2.32 6.59
C ASP A 106 -11.94 0.79 6.67
N LYS A 107 -12.75 0.17 7.52
CA LYS A 107 -12.77 -1.29 7.75
C LYS A 107 -13.03 -2.10 6.47
N GLN A 108 -13.90 -1.60 5.60
CA GLN A 108 -14.23 -2.27 4.34
C GLN A 108 -13.05 -2.20 3.38
N TYR A 109 -12.32 -1.09 3.30
CA TYR A 109 -11.06 -1.03 2.55
C TYR A 109 -10.10 -2.12 3.01
N CYS A 110 -9.80 -2.16 4.31
CA CYS A 110 -8.87 -3.11 4.91
C CYS A 110 -9.24 -4.56 4.59
N SER A 111 -10.53 -4.89 4.75
CA SER A 111 -11.05 -6.22 4.44
C SER A 111 -10.89 -6.58 2.95
N ARG A 112 -11.05 -5.62 2.05
CA ARG A 112 -10.89 -5.84 0.61
C ARG A 112 -9.44 -6.07 0.22
N ILE A 113 -8.49 -5.36 0.82
CA ILE A 113 -7.07 -5.58 0.55
C ILE A 113 -6.67 -7.03 0.86
N ILE A 114 -7.01 -7.54 2.05
CA ILE A 114 -6.66 -8.91 2.44
C ILE A 114 -7.41 -9.97 1.61
N LYS A 115 -8.66 -9.71 1.20
CA LYS A 115 -9.50 -10.69 0.48
C LYS A 115 -9.29 -10.71 -1.03
N GLU A 116 -9.06 -9.55 -1.64
CA GLU A 116 -9.05 -9.39 -3.10
C GLU A 116 -7.63 -9.42 -3.67
N ILE A 117 -6.60 -9.13 -2.86
CA ILE A 117 -5.20 -9.34 -3.23
C ILE A 117 -4.79 -10.72 -2.72
N SER A 118 -4.12 -11.51 -3.56
CA SER A 118 -3.60 -12.82 -3.17
C SER A 118 -2.77 -12.73 -1.90
N SER A 119 -2.88 -13.72 -1.01
CA SER A 119 -2.19 -13.73 0.30
C SER A 119 -0.69 -13.53 0.17
N LYS A 120 -0.07 -14.21 -0.80
CA LYS A 120 1.36 -14.05 -1.10
C LYS A 120 1.71 -12.63 -1.56
N SER A 121 0.82 -11.99 -2.32
CA SER A 121 1.08 -10.69 -2.93
C SER A 121 0.97 -9.53 -1.94
N TRP A 122 -0.05 -9.51 -1.07
CA TRP A 122 -0.17 -8.41 -0.09
C TRP A 122 0.91 -8.49 1.00
N ILE A 123 1.34 -9.70 1.38
CA ILE A 123 2.44 -9.87 2.36
C ILE A 123 3.74 -9.28 1.77
N VAL A 124 4.10 -9.65 0.54
CA VAL A 124 5.28 -9.11 -0.14
C VAL A 124 5.17 -7.59 -0.27
N LEU A 125 4.03 -7.08 -0.76
CA LEU A 125 3.79 -5.65 -0.86
C LEU A 125 4.02 -4.92 0.48
N PHE A 126 3.49 -5.45 1.59
CA PHE A 126 3.66 -4.80 2.89
C PHE A 126 5.10 -4.86 3.39
N LYS A 127 5.85 -5.93 3.08
CA LYS A 127 7.27 -6.01 3.40
C LYS A 127 8.05 -4.93 2.66
N GLU A 128 7.86 -4.80 1.35
CA GLU A 128 8.52 -3.77 0.55
C GLU A 128 8.15 -2.35 1.02
N MET A 129 6.86 -2.13 1.28
CA MET A 129 6.35 -0.89 1.85
C MET A 129 6.98 -0.53 3.20
N ALA A 130 7.18 -1.52 4.08
CA ALA A 130 7.80 -1.35 5.39
C ALA A 130 9.32 -1.16 5.32
N MET A 131 9.97 -1.64 4.26
CA MET A 131 11.42 -1.52 4.04
C MET A 131 11.80 -0.40 3.07
N ALA A 132 10.82 0.37 2.58
CA ALA A 132 11.04 1.45 1.63
C ALA A 132 12.21 2.38 2.05
N GLU A 133 13.16 2.60 1.14
CA GLU A 133 14.37 3.35 1.43
C GLU A 133 14.09 4.80 1.82
N ARG A 134 13.13 5.42 1.10
CA ARG A 134 12.68 6.78 1.33
C ARG A 134 11.86 6.85 2.63
N PRO A 135 12.31 7.62 3.64
CA PRO A 135 11.65 7.66 4.96
C PRO A 135 10.17 8.07 4.90
N GLU A 136 9.83 8.95 3.97
CA GLU A 136 8.45 9.40 3.80
C GLU A 136 7.51 8.29 3.31
N LEU A 137 7.95 7.46 2.37
CA LEU A 137 7.19 6.31 1.88
C LEU A 137 7.03 5.29 3.00
N GLN A 138 8.13 4.94 3.66
CA GLN A 138 8.14 4.01 4.78
C GLN A 138 7.17 4.43 5.88
N ARG A 139 7.24 5.70 6.31
CA ARG A 139 6.39 6.22 7.39
C ARG A 139 4.91 6.15 7.02
N ARG A 140 4.53 6.55 5.80
CA ARG A 140 3.12 6.51 5.35
C ARG A 140 2.62 5.07 5.22
N SER A 141 3.45 4.18 4.70
CA SER A 141 3.19 2.75 4.62
C SER A 141 2.92 2.14 6.00
N LEU A 142 3.80 2.41 6.98
CA LEU A 142 3.65 1.91 8.34
C LEU A 142 2.38 2.43 9.01
N ILE A 143 1.99 3.69 8.76
CA ILE A 143 0.69 4.23 9.22
C ILE A 143 -0.46 3.44 8.60
N GLY A 144 -0.44 3.19 7.29
CA GLY A 144 -1.49 2.41 6.63
C GLY A 144 -1.60 0.97 7.16
N ILE A 145 -0.46 0.31 7.38
CA ILE A 145 -0.43 -1.04 7.96
C ILE A 145 -0.96 -1.02 9.41
N ALA A 146 -0.56 -0.02 10.22
CA ALA A 146 -1.08 0.14 11.57
C ALA A 146 -2.60 0.38 11.58
N ASN A 147 -3.10 1.23 10.68
CA ASN A 147 -4.53 1.46 10.49
C ASN A 147 -5.29 0.18 10.15
N MET A 148 -4.72 -0.70 9.31
CA MET A 148 -5.34 -1.98 9.00
C MET A 148 -5.49 -2.90 10.22
N VAL A 149 -4.50 -2.89 11.13
CA VAL A 149 -4.59 -3.65 12.40
C VAL A 149 -5.65 -3.06 13.33
N GLU A 150 -5.69 -1.72 13.45
CA GLU A 150 -6.61 -1.01 14.35
C GLU A 150 -8.06 -1.04 13.85
N TYR A 151 -8.28 -0.68 12.58
CA TYR A 151 -9.62 -0.46 12.01
C TYR A 151 -10.14 -1.64 11.17
N GLY A 152 -9.27 -2.52 10.67
CA GLY A 152 -9.65 -3.66 9.83
C GLY A 152 -10.44 -4.75 10.58
N GLY A 153 -10.44 -4.71 11.91
CA GLY A 153 -11.09 -5.69 12.78
C GLY A 153 -10.33 -7.01 12.89
N GLU A 154 -10.87 -7.94 13.68
CA GLU A 154 -10.17 -9.16 14.11
C GLU A 154 -9.63 -10.02 12.95
N MET A 155 -10.40 -10.16 11.87
CA MET A 155 -9.96 -10.93 10.70
C MET A 155 -8.69 -10.33 10.07
N VAL A 156 -8.67 -9.02 9.79
CA VAL A 156 -7.51 -8.36 9.17
C VAL A 156 -6.31 -8.38 10.10
N ALA A 157 -6.53 -8.04 11.38
CA ALA A 157 -5.47 -8.04 12.38
C ALA A 157 -4.83 -9.44 12.53
N SER A 158 -5.65 -10.50 12.61
CA SER A 158 -5.14 -11.87 12.76
C SER A 158 -4.32 -12.33 11.57
N GLU A 159 -4.75 -12.01 10.34
CA GLU A 159 -4.00 -12.33 9.12
C GLU A 159 -2.63 -11.61 9.09
N ILE A 160 -2.59 -10.32 9.45
CA ILE A 160 -1.34 -9.57 9.54
C ILE A 160 -0.42 -10.17 10.60
N MET A 161 -0.94 -10.42 11.81
CA MET A 161 -0.16 -10.93 12.94
C MET A 161 0.37 -12.36 12.72
N ALA A 162 -0.38 -13.20 11.98
CA ALA A 162 0.03 -14.56 11.65
C ALA A 162 1.03 -14.64 10.48
N SER A 163 1.25 -13.53 9.77
CA SER A 163 2.11 -13.49 8.59
C SER A 163 3.51 -12.93 8.90
N GLU A 164 4.46 -13.19 8.00
CA GLU A 164 5.87 -12.84 8.16
C GLU A 164 6.10 -11.31 8.24
N ILE A 165 5.18 -10.48 7.73
CA ILE A 165 5.26 -9.02 7.88
C ILE A 165 5.35 -8.60 9.34
N PHE A 166 4.68 -9.30 10.27
CA PHE A 166 4.72 -8.94 11.69
C PHE A 166 6.15 -9.03 12.25
N ARG A 167 6.93 -10.04 11.82
CA ARG A 167 8.34 -10.17 12.21
C ARG A 167 9.18 -9.01 11.67
N VAL A 168 8.95 -8.61 10.42
CA VAL A 168 9.61 -7.45 9.81
C VAL A 168 9.29 -6.17 10.57
N LEU A 169 8.03 -5.94 10.94
CA LEU A 169 7.63 -4.77 11.73
C LEU A 169 8.32 -4.74 13.10
N VAL A 170 8.36 -5.87 13.80
CA VAL A 170 9.08 -5.98 15.09
C VAL A 170 10.57 -5.70 14.91
N ALA A 171 11.19 -6.21 13.85
CA ALA A 171 12.59 -5.96 13.56
C ALA A 171 12.85 -4.45 13.32
N ILE A 172 12.00 -3.78 12.53
CA ILE A 172 12.09 -2.33 12.29
C ILE A 172 12.04 -1.53 13.61
N THR A 173 11.19 -1.92 14.56
CA THR A 173 11.10 -1.20 15.86
C THR A 173 12.35 -1.34 16.74
N LYS A 174 13.18 -2.35 16.51
CA LYS A 174 14.42 -2.58 17.28
C LYS A 174 15.61 -1.82 16.71
N LEU A 175 15.48 -1.27 15.50
CA LEU A 175 16.52 -0.47 14.86
C LEU A 175 16.49 0.94 15.46
N GLU A 176 17.39 1.22 16.40
CA GLU A 176 17.57 2.57 16.92
C GLU A 176 18.34 3.44 15.90
N GLY A 177 17.73 4.55 15.48
CA GLY A 177 18.46 5.77 15.12
C GLY A 177 19.00 5.93 13.69
N ASP A 178 19.16 4.89 12.88
CA ASP A 178 19.46 5.07 11.44
C ASP A 178 18.85 3.96 10.58
N ALA A 179 17.74 4.29 9.92
CA ALA A 179 16.88 3.35 9.22
C ALA A 179 17.58 2.64 8.04
N ALA A 180 18.73 3.13 7.56
CA ALA A 180 19.40 2.56 6.40
C ALA A 180 20.26 1.33 6.70
N ALA A 181 21.05 1.33 7.77
CA ALA A 181 21.95 0.22 8.11
C ALA A 181 21.21 -0.97 8.74
N GLY A 182 20.12 -0.71 9.46
CA GLY A 182 19.35 -1.76 10.13
C GLY A 182 18.43 -2.58 9.23
N ARG A 183 18.11 -2.10 8.01
CA ARG A 183 17.17 -2.77 7.08
C ARG A 183 17.68 -4.14 6.61
N GLU A 184 18.97 -4.23 6.29
CA GLU A 184 19.61 -5.47 5.85
C GLU A 184 19.77 -6.46 7.03
N GLU A 185 20.09 -5.95 8.23
CA GLU A 185 20.21 -6.76 9.44
C GLU A 185 18.85 -7.29 9.93
N ALA A 186 17.77 -6.50 9.79
CA ALA A 186 16.40 -6.95 10.06
C ALA A 186 15.95 -8.05 9.09
N LEU A 187 16.28 -7.91 7.81
CA LEU A 187 16.01 -8.94 6.79
C LEU A 187 16.77 -10.23 7.11
N LEU A 188 18.08 -10.13 7.38
CA LEU A 188 18.91 -11.28 7.76
C LEU A 188 18.44 -11.94 9.06
N ALA A 189 18.06 -11.17 10.07
CA ALA A 189 17.54 -11.72 11.32
C ALA A 189 16.23 -12.49 11.11
N SER A 190 15.34 -12.01 10.24
CA SER A 190 14.09 -12.71 9.91
C SER A 190 14.32 -14.02 9.14
N VAL A 191 15.25 -14.02 8.17
CA VAL A 191 15.64 -15.20 7.39
C VAL A 191 16.33 -16.24 8.28
N LEU A 192 17.23 -15.80 9.16
CA LEU A 192 17.94 -16.69 10.10
C LEU A 192 17.01 -17.29 11.16
N GLU A 193 15.94 -16.59 11.56
CA GLU A 193 14.90 -17.18 12.42
C GLU A 193 14.06 -18.22 11.68
N GLU A 194 13.75 -18.00 10.40
CA GLU A 194 13.03 -18.96 9.56
C GLU A 194 13.84 -20.24 9.33
N GLU A 195 15.12 -20.14 8.98
CA GLU A 195 16.01 -21.30 8.83
C GLU A 195 16.13 -22.12 10.13
N LYS A 196 16.20 -21.45 11.29
CA LYS A 196 16.25 -22.14 12.60
C LYS A 196 14.97 -22.87 12.94
N VAL A 197 13.81 -22.31 12.57
CA VAL A 197 12.51 -22.96 12.78
C VAL A 197 12.35 -24.16 11.85
N GLU A 198 12.83 -24.07 10.61
CA GLU A 198 12.79 -25.16 9.63
C GLU A 198 13.74 -26.31 10.01
N GLU A 199 14.96 -26.01 10.47
CA GLU A 199 15.90 -27.01 11.01
C GLU A 199 15.37 -27.70 12.29
N ALA A 200 14.65 -26.97 13.14
CA ALA A 200 14.03 -27.52 14.34
C ALA A 200 12.83 -28.40 14.02
N GLY A 201 12.06 -28.06 12.98
CA GLY A 201 10.95 -28.88 12.47
C GLY A 201 11.42 -30.20 11.87
N ASN A 202 12.52 -30.19 11.09
CA ASN A 202 13.02 -31.38 10.42
C ASN A 202 13.65 -32.40 11.40
N LYS A 203 14.27 -31.93 12.50
CA LYS A 203 14.75 -32.80 13.59
C LYS A 203 13.63 -33.43 14.43
N GLY A 204 12.42 -32.88 14.38
CA GLY A 204 11.24 -33.43 15.06
C GLY A 204 10.63 -34.64 14.37
N ASP A 205 10.71 -34.70 13.03
CA ASP A 205 10.15 -35.79 12.22
C ASP A 205 11.08 -37.02 12.14
N GLU A 206 12.41 -36.83 12.13
CA GLU A 206 13.37 -37.95 12.17
C GLU A 206 13.35 -38.73 13.51
N GLY A 207 12.77 -38.14 14.56
CA GLY A 207 12.65 -38.77 15.88
C GLY A 207 11.48 -39.75 16.04
N ASN A 208 10.55 -39.82 15.08
CA ASN A 208 9.29 -40.56 15.23
C ASN A 208 9.18 -41.83 14.34
N GLU A 209 10.18 -42.11 13.49
CA GLU A 209 10.17 -43.31 12.62
C GLU A 209 10.87 -44.56 13.20
N ASN A 210 11.50 -44.49 14.37
CA ASN A 210 12.18 -45.66 14.99
C ASN A 210 11.44 -46.28 16.19
N GLY A 211 10.12 -46.09 16.27
CA GLY A 211 9.30 -46.46 17.43
C GLY A 211 8.14 -47.41 17.17
N LYS A 212 8.25 -48.39 16.25
CA LYS A 212 7.37 -49.59 16.21
C LYS A 212 8.10 -50.81 15.69
#